data_AF-A0A351FUB6-F1
#
_entry.id   AF-A0A351FUB6-F1
#
_cell.length_a   1.000
_cell.length_b   1.000
_cell.length_c   1.000
_cell.angle_alpha   90.00
_cell.angle_beta   90.00
_cell.angle_gamma   90.00
#
_symmetry.space_group_name_H-M   'P 1'
#
loop_
_entity.id
_entity.type
_entity.pdbx_description
1 polymer ?
#
loop_
_entity_poly.entity_id
_entity_poly.type
_entity_poly.pdbx_seq_one_letter_code
_entity_poly.pdbx_strand_id
1 'polypeptide(L)'
;MAANLIRYDFCDALIGTQTQADFAALRPALEAAWREVKETDLRRLHGKEPTPSDKQPLDAAFFELPEKLLHAYQANRDSSELGRILATAKRLQEEVDRVVVLGIGGSYMGARAL
;
A
#
# COMPACT_ATOMS: atom_id res chain seq x y z
N MET A 1 0.45 10.80 22.18
CA MET A 1 1.01 11.58 21.06
C MET A 1 1.64 10.59 20.09
N ALA A 2 1.14 10.50 18.85
CA ALA A 2 1.78 9.65 17.84
C ALA A 2 3.14 10.25 17.49
N ALA A 3 4.21 9.49 17.67
CA ALA A 3 5.53 9.92 17.21
C ALA A 3 5.50 10.01 15.67
N ASN A 4 6.03 11.09 15.10
CA ASN A 4 6.30 11.15 13.65
C ASN A 4 7.41 10.14 13.32
N LEU A 5 7.02 8.93 12.93
CA LEU A 5 7.96 7.86 12.56
C LEU A 5 8.61 8.08 11.19
N ILE A 6 8.04 8.95 10.35
CA ILE A 6 8.54 9.30 9.02
C ILE A 6 8.39 10.82 8.82
N ARG A 7 9.45 11.48 8.31
CA ARG A 7 9.45 12.90 7.93
C ARG A 7 9.82 13.02 6.46
N TYR A 8 9.01 13.73 5.68
CA TYR A 8 9.36 14.14 4.32
C TYR A 8 10.08 15.49 4.36
N ASP A 9 11.31 15.54 3.86
CA ASP A 9 12.09 16.77 3.73
C ASP A 9 12.54 16.92 2.28
N PHE A 10 12.12 18.01 1.64
CA PHE A 10 12.35 18.28 0.22
C PHE A 10 13.25 19.50 0.00
N CYS A 11 13.89 20.02 1.05
CA CYS A 11 14.65 21.27 0.96
C CYS A 11 15.76 21.20 -0.10
N ASP A 12 16.43 20.05 -0.24
CA ASP A 12 17.52 19.86 -1.21
C ASP A 12 17.02 19.55 -2.64
N ALA A 13 15.72 19.30 -2.82
CA ALA A 13 15.14 19.05 -4.14
C ALA A 13 14.80 20.36 -4.90
N LEU A 14 14.79 21.50 -4.20
CA LEU A 14 14.46 22.79 -4.79
C LEU A 14 15.70 23.40 -5.44
N ILE A 15 15.67 23.53 -6.76
CA ILE A 15 16.77 24.12 -7.55
C ILE A 15 16.63 25.64 -7.71
N GLY A 16 15.82 26.29 -6.85
CA GLY A 16 15.64 27.74 -6.77
C GLY A 16 14.68 28.34 -7.81
N THR A 17 14.11 27.54 -8.71
CA THR A 17 13.13 28.02 -9.71
C THR A 17 11.68 27.80 -9.29
N GLN A 18 11.43 26.97 -8.28
CA GLN A 18 10.10 26.72 -7.74
C GLN A 18 9.74 27.77 -6.70
N THR A 19 8.54 28.32 -6.82
CA THR A 19 7.97 29.29 -5.89
C THR A 19 6.91 28.63 -5.02
N GLN A 20 6.56 29.28 -3.91
CA GLN A 20 5.42 28.87 -3.09
C GLN A 20 4.09 28.85 -3.88
N ALA A 21 3.97 29.73 -4.88
CA ALA A 21 2.80 29.79 -5.75
C ALA A 21 2.69 28.53 -6.63
N ASP A 22 3.82 27.99 -7.09
CA ASP A 22 3.84 26.75 -7.89
C ASP A 22 3.33 25.56 -7.07
N PHE A 23 3.75 25.43 -5.82
CA PHE A 23 3.21 24.40 -4.91
C PHE A 23 1.73 24.61 -4.61
N ALA A 24 1.31 25.86 -4.38
CA ALA A 24 -0.09 26.18 -4.15
C ALA A 24 -0.97 25.84 -5.38
N ALA A 25 -0.42 25.98 -6.59
CA ALA A 25 -1.11 25.66 -7.83
C ALA A 25 -1.31 24.15 -8.04
N LEU A 26 -0.48 23.29 -7.43
CA LEU A 26 -0.67 21.83 -7.48
C LEU A 26 -1.82 21.33 -6.60
N ARG A 27 -2.24 22.11 -5.60
CA ARG A 27 -3.22 21.68 -4.60
C ARG A 27 -4.52 21.10 -5.19
N PRO A 28 -5.19 21.73 -6.17
CA PRO A 28 -6.41 21.17 -6.74
C PRO A 28 -6.19 19.78 -7.38
N ALA A 29 -5.08 19.58 -8.09
CA ALA A 29 -4.75 18.30 -8.71
C ALA A 29 -4.42 17.23 -7.66
N LEU A 30 -3.69 17.59 -6.60
CA LEU A 30 -3.39 16.69 -5.49
C LEU A 30 -4.64 16.27 -4.72
N GLU A 31 -5.55 17.22 -4.45
CA GLU A 31 -6.83 16.93 -3.81
C GLU A 31 -7.70 16.02 -4.68
N ALA A 32 -7.71 16.23 -5.99
CA ALA A 32 -8.42 15.36 -6.93
C ALA A 32 -7.86 13.92 -6.90
N ALA A 33 -6.54 13.77 -7.02
CA ALA A 33 -5.89 12.45 -6.96
C ALA A 33 -6.12 11.75 -5.61
N TRP A 34 -6.07 12.51 -4.51
CA TRP A 34 -6.36 11.98 -3.18
C TRP A 34 -7.80 11.48 -3.05
N ARG A 35 -8.80 12.27 -3.51
CA ARG A 35 -10.22 11.86 -3.50
C ARG A 35 -10.45 10.64 -4.37
N GLU A 36 -9.80 10.59 -5.53
CA GLU A 36 -9.90 9.46 -6.44
C GLU A 36 -9.45 8.15 -5.76
N VAL A 37 -8.23 8.13 -5.20
CA VAL A 37 -7.66 6.94 -4.55
C VAL A 37 -8.44 6.57 -3.29
N LYS A 38 -8.76 7.55 -2.43
CA LYS A 38 -9.32 7.31 -1.10
C LYS A 38 -10.84 7.08 -1.11
N GLU A 39 -11.56 7.65 -2.07
CA GLU A 39 -13.03 7.63 -2.05
C GLU A 39 -13.58 6.94 -3.29
N THR A 40 -13.25 7.44 -4.48
CA THR A 40 -13.87 6.97 -5.72
C THR A 40 -13.48 5.54 -6.04
N ASP A 41 -12.19 5.23 -6.02
CA ASP A 41 -11.70 3.90 -6.38
C ASP A 41 -12.06 2.85 -5.31
N LEU A 42 -12.11 3.22 -4.02
CA LEU A 42 -12.64 2.31 -3.00
C LEU A 42 -14.14 2.02 -3.18
N ARG A 43 -14.95 3.03 -3.52
CA ARG A 43 -16.37 2.80 -3.83
C ARG A 43 -16.54 1.84 -5.00
N ARG A 44 -15.72 1.99 -6.06
CA ARG A 44 -15.70 1.07 -7.20
C ARG A 44 -15.26 -0.34 -6.82
N LEU A 45 -14.20 -0.46 -6.00
CA LEU A 45 -13.69 -1.74 -5.50
C LEU A 45 -14.78 -2.49 -4.70
N HIS A 46 -15.56 -1.75 -3.91
CA HIS A 46 -16.69 -2.29 -3.14
C HIS A 46 -17.97 -2.48 -3.99
N GLY A 47 -17.90 -2.32 -5.31
CA GLY A 47 -19.02 -2.52 -6.23
C GLY A 47 -20.14 -1.48 -6.10
N LYS A 48 -19.90 -0.35 -5.41
CA LYS A 48 -20.88 0.74 -5.26
C LYS A 48 -20.98 1.59 -6.52
N GLU A 49 -19.98 1.53 -7.38
CA GLU A 49 -19.90 2.21 -8.66
C GLU A 49 -19.24 1.31 -9.72
N PRO A 50 -19.61 1.45 -11.01
CA PRO A 50 -18.95 0.70 -12.07
C PRO A 50 -17.48 1.12 -12.21
N THR A 51 -16.62 0.15 -12.45
CA THR A 51 -15.21 0.40 -12.78
C THR A 51 -15.09 0.81 -14.25
N PRO A 52 -14.54 2.00 -14.56
CA PRO A 52 -14.28 2.44 -15.93
C PRO A 52 -13.44 1.43 -16.72
N SER A 53 -13.67 1.29 -18.02
CA SER A 53 -13.00 0.25 -18.83
C SER A 53 -11.49 0.42 -18.90
N ASP A 54 -11.00 1.65 -18.88
CA ASP A 54 -9.57 2.02 -18.84
C ASP A 54 -8.91 1.72 -17.49
N LYS A 55 -9.71 1.43 -16.45
CA LYS A 55 -9.27 1.05 -15.11
C LYS A 55 -9.54 -0.43 -14.78
N GLN A 56 -9.79 -1.29 -15.76
CA GLN A 56 -9.98 -2.72 -15.53
C GLN A 56 -8.68 -3.50 -15.79
N PRO A 57 -8.17 -4.30 -14.83
CA PRO A 57 -8.68 -4.50 -13.47
C PRO A 57 -8.38 -3.29 -12.56
N LEU A 58 -9.28 -3.03 -11.60
CA LEU A 58 -9.11 -1.93 -10.65
C LEU A 58 -8.05 -2.29 -9.62
N ASP A 59 -6.95 -1.54 -9.61
CA ASP A 59 -5.87 -1.70 -8.64
C ASP A 59 -5.99 -0.68 -7.50
N ALA A 60 -6.94 -0.93 -6.58
CA ALA A 60 -7.22 -0.06 -5.44
C ALA A 60 -7.15 -0.77 -4.08
N ALA A 61 -7.02 -2.11 -4.09
CA ALA A 61 -7.11 -2.93 -2.88
C ALA A 61 -5.94 -2.70 -1.90
N PHE A 62 -4.81 -2.17 -2.38
CA PHE A 62 -3.64 -1.88 -1.55
C PHE A 62 -3.94 -0.88 -0.42
N PHE A 63 -4.90 0.04 -0.61
CA PHE A 63 -5.16 1.11 0.34
C PHE A 63 -5.76 0.57 1.65
N GLU A 64 -6.74 -0.34 1.56
CA GLU A 64 -7.38 -0.95 2.74
C GLU A 64 -6.65 -2.19 3.25
N LEU A 65 -5.70 -2.74 2.48
CA LEU A 65 -5.02 -4.00 2.79
C LEU A 65 -4.37 -4.03 4.18
N PRO A 66 -3.63 -2.99 4.64
CA PRO A 66 -2.99 -3.03 5.95
C PRO A 66 -4.01 -3.15 7.09
N GLU A 67 -5.04 -2.32 7.11
CA GLU A 67 -6.09 -2.34 8.13
C GLU A 67 -6.87 -3.66 8.07
N LYS A 68 -7.22 -4.13 6.87
CA LYS A 68 -7.93 -5.40 6.67
C LYS A 68 -7.15 -6.59 7.24
N LEU A 69 -5.85 -6.69 6.94
CA LEU A 69 -5.00 -7.78 7.43
C LEU A 69 -4.86 -7.72 8.96
N LEU A 70 -4.64 -6.53 9.52
CA LEU A 70 -4.48 -6.35 10.98
C LEU A 70 -5.78 -6.62 11.73
N HIS A 71 -6.92 -6.10 11.28
CA HIS A 71 -8.21 -6.37 11.89
C HIS A 71 -8.57 -7.85 11.84
N ALA A 72 -8.38 -8.52 10.70
CA ALA A 72 -8.63 -9.96 10.60
C ALA A 72 -7.78 -10.76 11.58
N TYR A 73 -6.49 -10.40 11.71
CA TYR A 73 -5.57 -11.04 12.64
C TYR A 73 -5.94 -10.81 14.11
N GLN A 74 -6.38 -9.60 14.47
CA GLN A 74 -6.86 -9.29 15.82
C GLN A 74 -8.16 -10.03 16.16
N ALA A 75 -9.08 -10.16 15.20
CA ALA A 75 -10.36 -10.83 15.40
C ALA A 75 -10.21 -12.35 15.53
N ASN A 76 -9.41 -12.96 14.66
CA ASN A 76 -9.18 -14.41 14.69
C ASN A 76 -7.79 -14.75 14.16
N ARG A 77 -6.82 -14.74 15.08
CA ARG A 77 -5.40 -14.91 14.81
C ARG A 77 -5.11 -16.09 13.89
N ASP A 78 -5.51 -17.30 14.29
CA ASP A 78 -5.06 -18.54 13.65
C ASP A 78 -5.65 -18.74 12.24
N SER A 79 -6.89 -18.30 12.02
CA SER A 79 -7.54 -18.43 10.71
C SER A 79 -7.34 -17.24 9.78
N SER A 80 -6.87 -16.10 10.29
CA SER A 80 -6.57 -14.92 9.48
C SER A 80 -5.47 -15.18 8.45
N GLU A 81 -5.50 -14.44 7.34
CA GLU A 81 -4.46 -14.54 6.30
C GLU A 81 -3.07 -14.26 6.87
N LEU A 82 -2.90 -13.16 7.62
CA LEU A 82 -1.63 -12.82 8.27
C LEU A 82 -1.18 -13.91 9.25
N GLY A 83 -2.10 -14.49 10.03
CA GLY A 83 -1.75 -15.54 10.98
C GLY A 83 -1.29 -16.82 10.29
N ARG A 84 -1.94 -17.20 9.18
CA ARG A 84 -1.52 -18.34 8.35
C ARG A 84 -0.17 -18.10 7.70
N ILE A 85 0.13 -16.88 7.25
CA ILE A 85 1.46 -16.50 6.73
C ILE A 85 2.52 -16.68 7.82
N LEU A 86 2.28 -16.16 9.03
CA LEU A 86 3.22 -16.28 10.15
C LEU A 86 3.42 -17.73 10.61
N ALA A 87 2.35 -18.52 10.69
CA ALA A 87 2.45 -19.94 11.03
C ALA A 87 3.24 -20.73 9.97
N THR A 88 3.01 -20.43 8.69
CA THR A 88 3.75 -21.05 7.59
C THR A 88 5.22 -20.65 7.61
N ALA A 89 5.52 -19.36 7.85
CA ALA A 89 6.89 -18.88 7.98
C ALA A 89 7.63 -19.58 9.13
N LYS A 90 6.98 -19.72 10.29
CA LYS A 90 7.54 -20.46 11.44
C LYS A 90 7.83 -21.93 11.08
N ARG A 91 6.88 -22.61 10.44
CA ARG A 91 7.08 -24.00 10.01
C ARG A 91 8.25 -24.14 9.03
N LEU A 92 8.34 -23.26 8.03
CA LEU A 92 9.45 -23.28 7.08
C LEU A 92 10.80 -23.02 7.77
N GLN A 93 10.85 -22.10 8.73
CA GLN A 93 12.05 -21.85 9.53
C GLN A 93 12.52 -23.11 10.30
N GLU A 94 11.59 -23.96 10.74
CA GLU A 94 11.89 -25.19 11.48
C GLU A 94 12.26 -26.37 10.57
N GLU A 95 11.73 -26.41 9.34
CA GLU A 95 11.82 -27.57 8.44
C GLU A 95 12.89 -27.46 7.36
N VAL A 96 13.31 -26.25 6.97
CA VAL A 96 14.24 -26.06 5.85
C VAL A 96 15.40 -25.14 6.17
N ASP A 97 16.58 -25.48 5.64
CA ASP A 97 17.77 -24.64 5.76
C ASP A 97 17.70 -23.39 4.88
N ARG A 98 16.99 -23.47 3.74
CA ARG A 98 16.99 -22.44 2.70
C ARG A 98 15.61 -22.31 2.05
N VAL A 99 15.23 -21.08 1.76
CA VAL A 99 14.04 -20.74 0.97
C VAL A 99 14.48 -20.09 -0.33
N VAL A 100 14.03 -20.63 -1.47
CA VAL A 100 14.28 -20.07 -2.80
C VAL A 100 12.99 -19.43 -3.30
N VAL A 101 13.00 -18.11 -3.50
CA VAL A 101 11.86 -17.37 -4.04
C VAL A 101 11.99 -17.28 -5.55
N LEU A 102 11.07 -17.92 -6.27
CA LEU A 102 10.97 -17.84 -7.73
C LEU A 102 9.93 -16.79 -8.10
N GLY A 103 10.39 -15.60 -8.48
CA GLY A 103 9.53 -14.48 -8.85
C GLY A 103 10.26 -13.41 -9.65
N ILE A 104 9.51 -12.52 -10.30
CA ILE A 104 10.03 -11.36 -11.05
C ILE A 104 9.15 -10.13 -10.80
N GLY A 105 9.69 -8.93 -11.06
CA GLY A 105 8.96 -7.68 -10.87
C GLY A 105 8.51 -7.50 -9.42
N GLY A 106 7.25 -7.11 -9.21
CA GLY A 106 6.69 -6.89 -7.87
C GLY A 106 6.74 -8.12 -6.97
N SER A 107 6.64 -9.33 -7.53
CA SER A 107 6.71 -10.59 -6.75
C SER A 107 8.10 -10.93 -6.22
N TYR A 108 9.14 -10.21 -6.66
CA TYR A 108 10.53 -10.37 -6.21
C TYR A 108 11.04 -9.12 -5.51
N MET A 109 10.83 -7.94 -6.11
CA MET A 109 11.41 -6.69 -5.65
C MET A 109 10.93 -6.33 -4.24
N GLY A 110 9.64 -6.52 -3.93
CA GLY A 110 9.11 -6.25 -2.59
C GLY A 110 9.72 -7.16 -1.53
N ALA A 111 9.77 -8.47 -1.79
CA ALA A 111 10.35 -9.45 -0.88
C ALA A 111 11.86 -9.28 -0.69
N ARG A 112 12.59 -8.84 -1.74
CA ARG A 112 14.04 -8.59 -1.67
C ARG A 112 14.41 -7.28 -0.97
N ALA A 113 13.52 -6.29 -1.00
CA ALA A 113 13.78 -4.98 -0.41
C ALA A 113 13.58 -4.95 1.12
N LEU A 114 12.74 -5.84 1.64
CA LEU A 114 12.53 -6.08 3.09
C LEU A 114 13.67 -6.91 3.69
#